data_AF-I1C1R2-F1
#
_entry.id   AF-I1C1R2-F1
#
_cell.length_a   1.000
_cell.length_b   1.000
_cell.length_c   1.000
_cell.angle_alpha   90.00
_cell.angle_beta   90.00
_cell.angle_gamma   90.00
#
_symmetry.space_group_name_H-M   'P 1'
#
loop_
_entity.id
_entity.type
_entity.pdbx_description
1 polymer ?
#
loop_
_entity_poly.entity_id
_entity_poly.type
_entity_poly.pdbx_seq_one_letter_code
_entity_poly.pdbx_strand_id
1 'polypeptide(L)' 'MKASDYVGILGTTLMDSLEYYGYHPQDIYFQQDNDPKHTSKLARQWFKENNFKYDHTFNWPSQSPDLNLIEHV' A
#
# COMPACT_ATOMS: atom_id res chain seq x y z
N MET A 1 6.86 -5.28 13.40
CA MET A 1 6.97 -4.12 12.48
C MET A 1 6.01 -3.03 12.97
N LYS A 2 6.48 -1.79 13.10
CA LYS A 2 5.68 -0.60 13.45
C LYS A 2 5.20 0.11 12.17
N ALA A 3 4.26 1.04 12.31
CA ALA A 3 3.80 1.88 11.20
C ALA A 3 4.94 2.70 10.55
N SER A 4 5.93 3.12 11.33
CA SER A 4 7.13 3.81 10.83
C SER A 4 7.97 2.91 9.91
N ASP A 5 8.15 1.65 10.31
CA ASP A 5 8.93 0.68 9.54
C ASP A 5 8.21 0.37 8.22
N TYR A 6 6.87 0.23 8.28
CA TYR A 6 6.02 0.04 7.11
C TYR A 6 6.16 1.19 6.12
N VAL A 7 6.03 2.43 6.57
CA VAL A 7 6.21 3.62 5.71
C VAL A 7 7.63 3.71 5.15
N GLY A 8 8.65 3.27 5.90
CA GLY A 8 10.01 3.16 5.39
C GLY A 8 10.14 2.19 4.20
N ILE A 9 9.47 1.04 4.27
CA ILE A 9 9.41 0.06 3.17
C ILE A 9 8.65 0.64 1.96
N LEU A 10 7.53 1.33 2.19
CA LEU A 10 6.78 2.01 1.12
C LEU A 10 7.64 3.07 0.43
N GLY A 11 8.39 3.86 1.19
CA GLY A 11 9.26 4.92 0.68
C GLY A 11 10.49 4.45 -0.09
N THR A 12 10.84 3.16 0.00
CA THR A 12 12.01 2.58 -0.65
C THR A 12 11.57 1.51 -1.63
N THR A 13 11.32 0.30 -1.13
CA THR A 13 11.05 -0.89 -1.94
C THR A 13 9.88 -0.72 -2.90
N LEU A 14 8.77 -0.13 -2.45
CA LEU A 14 7.62 0.09 -3.34
C LEU A 14 7.94 1.13 -4.41
N MET A 15 8.51 2.28 -4.05
CA MET A 15 8.84 3.33 -5.01
C MET A 15 9.88 2.89 -6.03
N ASP A 16 10.95 2.21 -5.59
CA ASP A 16 11.97 1.64 -6.47
C ASP A 16 11.35 0.62 -7.45
N SER A 17 10.39 -0.18 -6.98
CA SER A 17 9.66 -1.12 -7.84
C SER A 17 8.81 -0.40 -8.87
N LEU A 18 8.08 0.65 -8.48
CA LEU A 18 7.27 1.44 -9.41
C LEU A 18 8.14 2.11 -10.47
N GLU A 19 9.28 2.67 -10.08
CA GLU A 19 10.25 3.26 -11.01
C GLU A 19 10.79 2.20 -11.99
N TYR A 20 11.22 1.04 -11.48
CA TYR A 20 11.74 -0.05 -12.30
C TYR A 20 10.76 -0.52 -13.39
N TYR A 21 9.47 -0.63 -13.04
CA TYR A 21 8.43 -1.04 -13.98
C TYR A 21 7.80 0.12 -14.77
N GLY A 22 8.21 1.37 -14.52
CA GLY A 22 7.66 2.55 -15.18
C GLY A 22 6.21 2.85 -14.82
N TYR A 23 5.77 2.48 -13.60
CA TYR A 23 4.43 2.76 -13.10
C TYR A 23 4.38 4.05 -12.29
N HIS A 24 3.26 4.76 -12.39
CA HIS A 24 2.98 5.93 -11.55
C HIS A 24 2.00 5.57 -10.42
N PRO A 25 2.18 6.10 -9.20
CA PRO A 25 1.31 5.84 -8.05
C PRO A 25 -0.20 6.00 -8.30
N GLN A 26 -0.57 6.96 -9.13
CA GLN A 26 -1.97 7.27 -9.47
C GLN A 26 -2.62 6.25 -10.44
N ASP A 27 -1.81 5.43 -11.09
CA ASP A 27 -2.22 4.50 -12.15
C ASP A 27 -2.26 3.04 -11.66
N ILE A 28 -1.85 2.79 -10.42
CA ILE A 28 -1.86 1.46 -9.82
C ILE A 28 -2.98 1.27 -8.81
N TYR A 29 -3.32 0.00 -8.58
CA TYR A 29 -4.09 -0.45 -7.41
C TYR A 29 -3.11 -1.09 -6.43
N PHE A 30 -3.04 -0.54 -5.22
CA PHE A 30 -2.15 -1.04 -4.18
C PHE A 30 -2.94 -1.82 -3.15
N GLN A 31 -2.76 -3.14 -3.16
CA GLN A 31 -3.46 -4.05 -2.26
C GLN A 31 -2.65 -4.27 -0.98
N GLN A 32 -3.30 -4.07 0.17
CA GLN A 32 -2.76 -4.33 1.51
C GLN A 32 -3.88 -4.84 2.41
N ASP A 33 -3.53 -5.56 3.47
CA ASP A 33 -4.49 -5.92 4.51
C ASP A 33 -4.89 -4.70 5.37
N ASN A 34 -5.93 -4.85 6.18
CA ASN A 34 -6.41 -3.80 7.09
C ASN A 34 -5.72 -3.83 8.47
N ASP A 35 -4.49 -4.34 8.59
CA ASP A 35 -3.70 -4.26 9.82
C ASP A 35 -3.62 -2.79 10.32
N PRO A 36 -3.75 -2.54 11.64
CA PRO A 36 -3.66 -1.20 12.22
C PRO A 36 -2.45 -0.38 11.76
N LYS A 37 -1.31 -1.02 11.43
CA LYS A 37 -0.13 -0.32 10.93
C LYS A 37 -0.31 0.21 9.50
N HIS A 38 -1.00 -0.55 8.64
CA HIS A 38 -1.29 -0.23 7.24
C HIS A 38 -2.38 0.82 7.10
N THR A 39 -3.34 0.82 8.03
CA THR A 39 -4.44 1.80 8.08
C THR A 39 -4.16 2.98 9.02
N SER A 40 -2.95 3.06 9.58
CA SER A 40 -2.53 4.12 10.50
C SER A 40 -2.57 5.51 9.84
N LYS A 41 -2.68 6.56 10.68
CA LYS A 41 -2.62 7.96 10.19
C LYS A 41 -1.33 8.23 9.40
N LEU A 42 -0.22 7.67 9.87
CA LEU A 42 1.09 7.82 9.24
C LEU A 42 1.11 7.21 7.84
N ALA A 43 0.63 5.98 7.69
CA ALA A 43 0.55 5.31 6.39
C ALA A 43 -0.40 6.05 5.43
N ARG A 44 -1.60 6.41 5.89
CA ARG A 44 -2.59 7.17 5.09
C ARG A 44 -2.02 8.50 4.60
N GLN A 45 -1.30 9.22 5.45
CA GLN A 45 -0.66 10.48 5.07
C GLN A 45 0.41 10.26 4.01
N TRP A 46 1.27 9.24 4.18
CA TRP A 46 2.30 8.91 3.19
C TRP A 46 1.70 8.61 1.82
N PHE A 47 0.65 7.78 1.73
CA PHE A 47 -0.01 7.48 0.45
C PHE A 47 -0.56 8.75 -0.22
N LYS A 48 -1.18 9.64 0.57
CA LYS A 48 -1.70 10.91 0.06
C LYS A 48 -0.60 11.83 -0.47
N GLU A 49 0.51 11.95 0.25
CA GLU A 49 1.66 12.78 -0.15
C GLU A 49 2.38 12.25 -1.39
N ASN A 50 2.29 10.94 -1.63
CA ASN A 50 2.92 10.25 -2.76
C ASN A 50 1.97 10.01 -3.95
N ASN A 51 0.86 10.74 -4.02
CA ASN A 51 -0.10 10.72 -5.14
C ASN A 51 -0.79 9.37 -5.40
N PHE A 52 -0.87 8.50 -4.39
CA PHE A 52 -1.70 7.30 -4.49
C PHE A 52 -3.18 7.68 -4.36
N LYS A 53 -4.02 7.07 -5.20
CA LYS A 53 -5.47 7.26 -5.11
C LYS A 53 -6.00 6.51 -3.88
N TYR A 54 -6.81 7.21 -3.08
CA TYR A 54 -7.39 6.64 -1.87
C TYR A 54 -8.21 5.39 -2.17
N ASP A 55 -9.07 5.45 -3.18
CA ASP A 55 -9.94 4.33 -3.56
C ASP A 55 -9.16 3.12 -4.12
N HIS A 56 -7.98 3.37 -4.67
CA HIS A 56 -7.09 2.33 -5.19
C HIS A 56 -6.24 1.66 -4.10
N THR A 57 -6.26 2.21 -2.87
CA THR A 57 -5.37 1.81 -1.77
C THR A 57 -6.14 1.31 -0.55
N PHE A 58 -7.35 1.84 -0.30
CA PHE A 58 -8.10 1.62 0.95
C PHE A 58 -9.54 1.14 0.74
N ASN A 59 -10.01 0.97 -0.49
CA ASN A 59 -11.39 0.52 -0.76
C ASN A 59 -11.58 -1.00 -0.65
N TRP A 60 -10.68 -1.71 0.06
CA TRP A 60 -10.74 -3.15 0.19
C TRP A 60 -11.53 -3.59 1.42
N PRO A 61 -12.46 -4.56 1.30
CA PRO A 61 -13.19 -5.08 2.44
C PRO A 61 -12.21 -5.76 3.43
N SER A 62 -12.38 -5.46 4.72
CA SER A 62 -11.65 -6.15 5.79
C SER A 62 -11.97 -7.64 5.79
N GLN A 63 -10.98 -8.48 6.09
CA GLN A 63 -11.14 -9.93 6.29
C GLN A 63 -11.49 -10.73 5.01
N SER A 64 -10.87 -10.41 3.89
CA SER A 64 -10.92 -11.27 2.69
C SER A 64 -9.54 -11.88 2.38
N PRO A 65 -9.05 -12.83 3.21
CA PRO A 65 -7.83 -13.57 2.90
C PRO A 65 -7.95 -14.32 1.57
N ASP A 66 -9.16 -14.75 1.22
CA ASP A 66 -9.49 -15.40 -0.05
C ASP A 66 -9.23 -14.50 -1.28
N LEU A 67 -9.22 -13.18 -1.08
CA LEU A 67 -9.00 -12.22 -2.16
C LEU A 67 -7.55 -11.68 -2.18
N ASN A 68 -6.70 -12.10 -1.24
CA ASN A 68 -5.30 -11.72 -1.24
C ASN A 68 -4.53 -12.68 -2.16
N LEU A 69 -4.20 -12.22 -3.37
CA LEU A 69 -3.50 -13.04 -4.36
C LEU A 69 -2.16 -13.55 -3.86
N ILE A 70 -1.51 -12.85 -2.91
CA ILE A 70 -0.19 -13.26 -2.36
C ILE A 70 -0.27 -14.45 -1.39
N GLU A 71 -1.44 -14.78 -0.84
CA GLU A 71 -1.61 -15.94 0.06
C GLU A 71 -1.58 -17.26 -0.72
N HIS A 72 -1.73 -17.22 -2.05
CA HIS A 72 -1.81 -18.37 -2.93
C HIS A 72 -0.65 -18.49 -3.93
N VAL A 73 0.45 -17.75 -3.70
CA VAL A 73 1.69 -17.81 -4.52
C VAL A 73 2.68 -18.80 -3.94
#